data_AF-A0A348VQW6-F1
#
_entry.id   AF-A0A348VQW6-F1
#
_cell.length_a   1.000
_cell.length_b   1.000
_cell.length_c   1.000
_cell.angle_alpha   90.00
_cell.angle_beta   90.00
_cell.angle_gamma   90.00
#
_symmetry.space_group_name_H-M   'P 1'
#
loop_
_entity.id
_entity.type
_entity.pdbx_description
1 polymer ?
#
loop_
_entity_poly.entity_id
_entity_poly.type
_entity_poly.pdbx_seq_one_letter_code
_entity_poly.pdbx_strand_id
1 'polypeptide(L)'
;MTTYNTGNPLGSTDARDLSDNAQNLDKAVNSSDLTFIDRLGMTRPTWNGLAQYAGPAYDVSNYASLAAAVAAFPSTPATIQYGEDQTLTANLVVPAHIELMPLNGAVISHGAYTVTVNSSTARWPLAQIFNGTGDVTGLQEAYPQWFGTDGAADQVQIRAALVASATVRLVGSYDVGETIEVAGNRSILGVDAGVPAYQPTVINHSAASGPLFSAVSNEFGGVRIANFMITGGNGSPAIVSSRAQSVYEYLHMEPYNGGGIQLLATGAGSWGTTIRECKWVAPASPTAYTGYEISVNGGDVTLDHVTAIRGAIGINILQGETITLITPSTNYQSNNPSGTVYSSATSENTAGIKLSGAGYKKSITILNPYIEAFTHGLYVESVEGLNLLGGYIADAGLNSNNSSVFLKDANCVGVKLTGATISSNGNSSSSIKIGSGVNGSILEGLIISDTGIGSGNINNVGGANIYLLSNKLTYGGTGYGLSDTVYGTVNLDATVTGFSNYKRVQTVQAATAAELVSIANAEMWEATAFTNGAVGTAGKRSLIVVDNAGTARVETLATWTAGGYNVTFTVAGGKIKVSHDSGGAVSLNIALQKLK
;
A
#
# COMPACT_ATOMS: atom_id res chain seq x y z
N MET A 1 -54.85 -19.68 14.68
CA MET A 1 -55.10 -18.55 15.60
C MET A 1 -54.77 -19.00 17.00
N THR A 2 -53.88 -18.25 17.65
CA THR A 2 -53.58 -18.31 19.07
C THR A 2 -54.57 -17.44 19.83
N THR A 3 -54.88 -17.82 21.08
CA THR A 3 -55.95 -17.20 21.85
C THR A 3 -55.51 -15.90 22.51
N TYR A 4 -54.23 -15.81 22.92
CA TYR A 4 -53.75 -14.71 23.75
C TYR A 4 -52.72 -13.79 23.07
N ASN A 5 -51.80 -14.35 22.27
CA ASN A 5 -50.82 -13.60 21.48
C ASN A 5 -50.15 -12.45 22.25
N THR A 6 -49.56 -12.77 23.42
CA THR A 6 -49.08 -11.75 24.38
C THR A 6 -47.90 -10.91 23.87
N GLY A 7 -47.20 -11.36 22.82
CA GLY A 7 -45.98 -10.74 22.31
C GLY A 7 -44.72 -11.03 23.13
N ASN A 8 -44.80 -11.84 24.19
CA ASN A 8 -43.63 -12.19 25.00
C ASN A 8 -42.64 -13.08 24.22
N PRO A 9 -41.33 -12.98 24.49
CA PRO A 9 -40.29 -13.76 23.81
C PRO A 9 -40.44 -15.28 24.01
N LEU A 10 -39.77 -16.07 23.17
CA LEU A 10 -39.69 -17.53 23.33
C LEU A 10 -39.06 -17.89 24.69
N GLY A 11 -39.62 -18.90 25.37
CA GLY A 11 -39.22 -19.29 26.73
C GLY A 11 -39.97 -18.57 27.87
N SER A 12 -40.94 -17.71 27.55
CA SER A 12 -41.84 -17.11 28.55
C SER A 12 -42.58 -18.17 29.38
N THR A 13 -42.66 -17.92 30.69
CA THR A 13 -43.40 -18.75 31.66
C THR A 13 -44.83 -18.25 31.92
N ASP A 14 -45.28 -17.20 31.22
CA ASP A 14 -46.67 -16.73 31.29
C ASP A 14 -47.62 -17.86 30.87
N ALA A 15 -48.62 -18.15 31.69
CA ALA A 15 -49.57 -19.23 31.45
C ALA A 15 -50.30 -19.09 30.10
N ARG A 16 -50.52 -17.87 29.63
CA ARG A 16 -51.13 -17.59 28.32
C ARG A 16 -50.23 -18.02 27.16
N ASP A 17 -48.92 -17.80 27.29
CA ASP A 17 -47.93 -18.22 26.29
C ASP A 17 -47.79 -19.74 26.25
N LEU A 18 -47.81 -20.39 27.42
CA LEU A 18 -47.80 -21.86 27.49
C LEU A 18 -49.04 -22.46 26.84
N SER A 19 -50.22 -21.86 27.04
CA SER A 19 -51.46 -22.27 26.40
C SER A 19 -51.39 -22.14 24.87
N ASP A 20 -50.91 -20.99 24.37
CA ASP A 20 -50.74 -20.76 22.93
C ASP A 20 -49.69 -21.70 22.31
N ASN A 21 -48.60 -21.98 23.01
CA ASN A 21 -47.58 -22.95 22.56
C ASN A 21 -48.17 -24.36 22.45
N ALA A 22 -48.99 -24.80 23.41
CA ALA A 22 -49.63 -26.11 23.37
C ALA A 22 -50.60 -26.23 22.18
N GLN A 23 -51.44 -25.22 21.95
CA GLN A 23 -52.34 -25.20 20.79
C GLN A 23 -51.60 -25.18 19.45
N ASN A 24 -50.51 -24.42 19.38
CA ASN A 24 -49.65 -24.37 18.19
C ASN A 24 -48.95 -25.70 17.93
N LEU A 25 -48.47 -26.38 18.98
CA LEU A 25 -47.86 -27.70 18.84
C LEU A 25 -48.87 -28.73 18.31
N ASP A 26 -50.09 -28.73 18.85
CA ASP A 26 -51.15 -29.61 18.37
C ASP A 26 -51.49 -29.34 16.89
N LYS A 27 -51.64 -28.07 16.49
CA LYS A 27 -51.83 -27.70 15.07
C LYS A 27 -50.63 -28.06 14.21
N ALA A 28 -49.42 -27.84 14.70
CA ALA A 28 -48.20 -28.13 13.97
C ALA A 28 -48.08 -29.62 13.67
N VAL A 29 -48.44 -30.50 14.61
CA VAL A 29 -48.23 -31.94 14.46
C VAL A 29 -49.44 -32.67 13.87
N ASN A 30 -50.65 -32.30 14.28
CA ASN A 30 -51.86 -33.08 14.01
C ASN A 30 -52.79 -32.48 12.94
N SER A 31 -52.55 -31.24 12.49
CA SER A 31 -53.40 -30.62 11.46
C SER A 31 -53.16 -31.21 10.07
N SER A 32 -54.22 -31.30 9.26
CA SER A 32 -54.13 -31.58 7.83
C SER A 32 -53.83 -30.34 6.98
N ASP A 33 -53.84 -29.14 7.55
CA ASP A 33 -53.42 -27.92 6.84
C ASP A 33 -51.93 -27.97 6.51
N LEU A 34 -51.47 -27.28 5.46
CA LEU A 34 -50.04 -27.22 5.10
C LEU A 34 -49.22 -26.28 5.99
N THR A 35 -49.86 -25.26 6.53
CA THR A 35 -49.21 -24.23 7.34
C THR A 35 -50.08 -23.81 8.49
N PHE A 36 -49.47 -23.30 9.56
CA PHE A 36 -50.16 -22.64 10.66
C PHE A 36 -49.44 -21.33 11.01
N ILE A 37 -50.17 -20.40 11.65
CA ILE A 37 -49.60 -19.17 12.19
C ILE A 37 -49.27 -19.42 13.67
N ASP A 38 -48.01 -19.22 14.05
CA ASP A 38 -47.54 -19.39 15.43
C ASP A 38 -47.98 -18.24 16.35
N ARG A 39 -47.59 -18.31 17.64
CA ARG A 39 -47.97 -17.30 18.64
C ARG A 39 -47.29 -15.95 18.48
N LEU A 40 -46.35 -15.82 17.54
CA LEU A 40 -45.67 -14.57 17.19
C LEU A 40 -46.17 -14.04 15.84
N GLY A 41 -47.19 -14.66 15.24
CA GLY A 41 -47.72 -14.27 13.94
C GLY A 41 -46.93 -14.80 12.74
N MET A 42 -45.96 -15.70 12.95
CA MET A 42 -45.14 -16.25 11.88
C MET A 42 -45.83 -17.46 11.24
N THR A 43 -45.88 -17.49 9.91
CA THR A 43 -46.36 -18.67 9.17
C THR A 43 -45.29 -19.77 9.19
N ARG A 44 -45.67 -20.98 9.60
CA ARG A 44 -44.79 -22.15 9.69
C ARG A 44 -45.45 -23.34 9.02
N PRO A 45 -44.69 -24.29 8.46
CA PRO A 45 -45.25 -25.53 7.95
C PRO A 45 -45.73 -26.41 9.11
N THR A 46 -46.84 -27.12 8.91
CA THR A 46 -47.24 -28.24 9.78
C THR A 46 -46.42 -29.49 9.44
N TRP A 47 -46.57 -30.57 10.20
CA TRP A 47 -46.01 -31.89 9.87
C TRP A 47 -46.55 -32.40 8.54
N ASN A 48 -47.85 -32.25 8.26
CA ASN A 48 -48.42 -32.59 6.96
C ASN A 48 -47.84 -31.71 5.84
N GLY A 49 -47.67 -30.42 6.09
CA GLY A 49 -46.99 -29.50 5.20
C GLY A 49 -45.56 -29.94 4.90
N LEU A 50 -44.77 -30.26 5.94
CA LEU A 50 -43.41 -30.77 5.81
C LEU A 50 -43.36 -32.10 5.05
N ALA A 51 -44.29 -33.02 5.31
CA ALA A 51 -44.37 -34.30 4.61
C ALA A 51 -44.71 -34.12 3.11
N GLN A 52 -45.53 -33.13 2.76
CA GLN A 52 -45.83 -32.78 1.36
C GLN A 52 -44.68 -32.01 0.70
N TYR A 53 -44.03 -31.10 1.42
CA TYR A 53 -42.83 -30.38 0.95
C TYR A 53 -41.65 -31.32 0.74
N ALA A 54 -41.53 -32.40 1.51
CA ALA A 54 -40.53 -33.43 1.29
C ALA A 54 -40.75 -34.21 -0.03
N GLY A 55 -41.96 -34.13 -0.60
CA GLY A 55 -42.39 -34.92 -1.74
C GLY A 55 -42.38 -36.43 -1.45
N PRO A 56 -43.16 -37.24 -2.16
CA PRO A 56 -42.88 -38.66 -2.24
C PRO A 56 -41.47 -38.84 -2.83
N ALA A 57 -40.62 -39.57 -2.09
CA ALA A 57 -39.34 -40.04 -2.62
C ALA A 57 -39.60 -41.29 -3.47
N TYR A 58 -39.11 -41.28 -4.71
CA TYR A 58 -39.26 -42.36 -5.66
C TYR A 58 -37.91 -43.00 -5.94
N ASP A 59 -37.79 -44.29 -5.68
CA ASP A 59 -36.59 -45.05 -6.00
C ASP A 59 -36.53 -45.33 -7.51
N VAL A 60 -35.41 -44.99 -8.14
CA VAL A 60 -35.13 -45.20 -9.56
C VAL A 60 -35.27 -46.65 -10.00
N SER A 61 -35.07 -47.62 -9.09
CA SER A 61 -35.20 -49.06 -9.35
C SER A 61 -36.62 -49.49 -9.72
N ASN A 62 -37.63 -48.65 -9.44
CA ASN A 62 -39.02 -48.87 -9.91
C ASN A 62 -39.23 -48.46 -11.38
N TYR A 63 -38.20 -47.92 -12.03
CA TYR A 63 -38.23 -47.45 -13.41
C TYR A 63 -37.17 -48.17 -14.23
N ALA A 64 -37.35 -48.19 -15.56
CA ALA A 64 -36.38 -48.83 -16.45
C ALA A 64 -35.03 -48.09 -16.51
N SER A 65 -34.99 -46.80 -16.15
CA SER A 65 -33.81 -45.95 -16.11
C SER A 65 -34.09 -44.64 -15.37
N LEU A 66 -33.04 -43.88 -15.04
CA LEU A 66 -33.17 -42.52 -14.51
C LEU A 66 -33.98 -41.60 -15.45
N ALA A 67 -33.80 -41.72 -16.76
CA ALA A 67 -34.58 -40.95 -17.73
C ALA A 67 -36.07 -41.31 -17.71
N ALA A 68 -36.41 -42.60 -17.54
CA ALA A 68 -37.79 -43.04 -17.38
C ALA A 68 -38.42 -42.54 -16.07
N ALA A 69 -37.64 -42.50 -14.99
CA ALA A 69 -38.06 -41.93 -13.71
C ALA A 69 -38.37 -40.43 -13.84
N VAL A 70 -37.48 -39.65 -14.45
CA VAL A 70 -37.70 -38.22 -14.72
C VAL A 70 -38.94 -37.99 -15.60
N ALA A 71 -39.12 -38.79 -16.65
CA ALA A 71 -40.27 -38.67 -17.56
C ALA A 71 -41.62 -39.01 -16.90
N ALA A 72 -41.63 -39.78 -15.81
CA ALA A 72 -42.84 -40.10 -15.07
C ALA A 72 -43.44 -38.90 -14.31
N PHE A 73 -42.68 -37.81 -14.14
CA PHE A 73 -43.09 -36.61 -13.41
C PHE A 73 -43.01 -35.34 -14.29
N PRO A 74 -43.86 -35.22 -15.33
CA PRO A 74 -43.76 -34.11 -16.29
C PRO A 74 -43.95 -32.73 -15.66
N SER A 75 -44.74 -32.62 -14.59
CA SER A 75 -45.04 -31.35 -13.91
C SER A 75 -45.24 -31.47 -12.40
N THR A 76 -45.21 -32.68 -11.84
CA THR A 76 -45.44 -32.93 -10.41
C THR A 76 -44.12 -32.87 -9.67
N PRO A 77 -43.99 -32.07 -8.59
CA PRO A 77 -42.79 -32.08 -7.77
C PRO A 77 -42.46 -33.48 -7.26
N ALA A 78 -41.21 -33.90 -7.42
CA ALA A 78 -40.78 -35.25 -7.05
C ALA A 78 -39.32 -35.26 -6.59
N THR A 79 -39.01 -36.16 -5.66
CA THR A 79 -37.63 -36.46 -5.26
C THR A 79 -37.28 -37.84 -5.81
N ILE A 80 -36.34 -37.95 -6.75
CA ILE A 80 -35.90 -39.22 -7.31
C ILE A 80 -34.63 -39.66 -6.59
N GLN A 81 -34.72 -40.78 -5.88
CA GLN A 81 -33.61 -41.43 -5.20
C GLN A 81 -32.97 -42.48 -6.09
N TYR A 82 -31.64 -42.55 -6.10
CA TYR A 82 -30.91 -43.62 -6.76
C TYR A 82 -29.77 -44.10 -5.85
N GLY A 83 -29.84 -45.37 -5.47
CA GLY A 83 -28.82 -46.02 -4.63
C GLY A 83 -27.80 -46.86 -5.42
N GLU A 84 -28.02 -47.02 -6.72
CA GLU A 84 -27.16 -47.75 -7.65
C GLU A 84 -26.73 -46.83 -8.79
N ASP A 85 -25.57 -47.12 -9.38
CA ASP A 85 -25.04 -46.35 -10.50
C ASP A 85 -26.01 -46.30 -11.68
N GLN A 86 -26.19 -45.10 -12.24
CA GLN A 86 -27.09 -44.86 -13.36
C GLN A 86 -26.28 -44.66 -14.64
N THR A 87 -26.50 -45.50 -15.65
CA THR A 87 -25.85 -45.33 -16.97
C THR A 87 -26.80 -44.62 -17.93
N LEU A 88 -26.37 -43.51 -18.51
CA LEU A 88 -27.15 -42.81 -19.53
C LEU A 88 -26.88 -43.37 -20.93
N THR A 89 -27.93 -43.48 -21.72
CA THR A 89 -27.89 -43.87 -23.15
C THR A 89 -28.29 -42.73 -24.09
N ALA A 90 -28.62 -41.55 -23.54
CA ALA A 90 -28.97 -40.33 -24.24
C ALA A 90 -28.81 -39.12 -23.29
N ASN A 91 -28.90 -37.91 -23.83
CA ASN A 91 -28.93 -36.68 -23.03
C ASN A 91 -30.10 -36.70 -22.04
N LEU A 92 -29.88 -36.18 -20.83
CA LEU A 92 -30.85 -36.13 -19.75
C LEU A 92 -31.10 -34.68 -19.32
N VAL A 93 -32.37 -34.28 -19.26
CA VAL A 93 -32.77 -32.99 -18.67
C VAL A 93 -33.63 -33.26 -17.45
N VAL A 94 -33.14 -32.85 -16.27
CA VAL A 94 -33.88 -32.86 -15.02
C VAL A 94 -34.54 -31.48 -14.84
N PRO A 95 -35.88 -31.40 -14.85
CA PRO A 95 -36.61 -30.16 -14.63
C PRO A 95 -36.41 -29.60 -13.21
N ALA A 96 -36.68 -28.31 -13.03
CA ALA A 96 -36.48 -27.63 -11.74
C ALA A 96 -37.38 -28.17 -10.61
N HIS A 97 -38.51 -28.80 -10.94
CA HIS A 97 -39.43 -29.41 -9.97
C HIS A 97 -39.07 -30.84 -9.57
N ILE A 98 -38.02 -31.45 -10.15
CA ILE A 98 -37.55 -32.79 -9.79
C ILE A 98 -36.21 -32.68 -9.08
N GLU A 99 -36.16 -33.00 -7.79
CA GLU A 99 -34.90 -33.11 -7.05
C GLU A 99 -34.28 -34.50 -7.24
N LEU A 100 -33.00 -34.57 -7.61
CA LEU A 100 -32.24 -35.81 -7.56
C LEU A 100 -31.62 -36.01 -6.17
N MET A 101 -31.63 -37.24 -5.68
CA MET A 101 -31.06 -37.61 -4.38
C MET A 101 -30.16 -38.84 -4.54
N PRO A 102 -28.87 -38.67 -4.86
CA PRO A 102 -27.89 -39.74 -4.82
C PRO A 102 -27.81 -40.37 -3.43
N LEU A 103 -27.83 -41.69 -3.37
CA LEU A 103 -27.65 -42.48 -2.16
C LEU A 103 -26.44 -43.40 -2.31
N ASN A 104 -25.82 -43.78 -1.19
CA ASN A 104 -24.75 -44.79 -1.14
C ASN A 104 -23.55 -44.56 -2.09
N GLY A 105 -23.27 -43.31 -2.48
CA GLY A 105 -22.18 -42.99 -3.40
C GLY A 105 -22.47 -43.34 -4.86
N ALA A 106 -23.74 -43.59 -5.22
CA ALA A 106 -24.13 -43.86 -6.59
C ALA A 106 -23.80 -42.70 -7.53
N VAL A 107 -23.27 -43.03 -8.70
CA VAL A 107 -22.89 -42.06 -9.74
C VAL A 107 -23.78 -42.12 -10.97
N ILE A 108 -23.92 -41.00 -11.65
CA ILE A 108 -24.50 -40.92 -12.99
C ILE A 108 -23.35 -41.04 -13.99
N SER A 109 -23.22 -42.22 -14.58
CA SER A 109 -22.32 -42.53 -15.68
C SER A 109 -22.92 -42.00 -16.99
N HIS A 110 -22.56 -40.77 -17.38
CA HIS A 110 -23.15 -40.08 -18.52
C HIS A 110 -22.38 -40.24 -19.84
N GLY A 111 -21.17 -40.83 -19.82
CA GLY A 111 -20.39 -41.05 -21.04
C GLY A 111 -20.19 -39.75 -21.81
N ALA A 112 -20.50 -39.72 -23.11
CA ALA A 112 -20.44 -38.51 -23.95
C ALA A 112 -21.74 -37.67 -23.93
N TYR A 113 -22.76 -38.10 -23.18
CA TYR A 113 -24.06 -37.42 -23.15
C TYR A 113 -24.05 -36.23 -22.19
N THR A 114 -24.86 -35.22 -22.50
CA THR A 114 -25.06 -34.04 -21.67
C THR A 114 -26.10 -34.31 -20.60
N VAL A 115 -25.81 -33.88 -19.36
CA VAL A 115 -26.77 -33.86 -18.24
C VAL A 115 -27.08 -32.41 -17.90
N THR A 116 -28.34 -32.02 -17.99
CA THR A 116 -28.81 -30.69 -17.57
C THR A 116 -29.67 -30.85 -16.32
N VAL A 117 -29.23 -30.31 -15.20
CA VAL A 117 -29.94 -30.39 -13.91
C VAL A 117 -30.40 -29.00 -13.51
N ASN A 118 -31.69 -28.72 -13.63
CA ASN A 118 -32.25 -27.40 -13.29
C ASN A 118 -32.82 -27.32 -11.86
N SER A 119 -32.69 -28.41 -11.10
CA SER A 119 -33.21 -28.54 -9.73
C SER A 119 -32.23 -28.03 -8.68
N SER A 120 -32.71 -27.93 -7.44
CA SER A 120 -31.83 -27.71 -6.29
C SER A 120 -30.85 -28.89 -6.11
N THR A 121 -29.65 -28.58 -5.63
CA THR A 121 -28.59 -29.54 -5.26
C THR A 121 -28.28 -29.50 -3.76
N ALA A 122 -29.08 -28.77 -2.97
CA ALA A 122 -28.78 -28.46 -1.57
C ALA A 122 -28.64 -29.69 -0.65
N ARG A 123 -29.18 -30.84 -1.07
CA ARG A 123 -29.16 -32.10 -0.31
C ARG A 123 -28.13 -33.11 -0.83
N TRP A 124 -27.31 -32.74 -1.82
CA TRP A 124 -26.33 -33.65 -2.39
C TRP A 124 -25.13 -33.83 -1.44
N PRO A 125 -24.58 -35.05 -1.34
CA PRO A 125 -23.36 -35.28 -0.58
C PRO A 125 -22.16 -34.63 -1.27
N LEU A 126 -21.11 -34.35 -0.50
CA LEU A 126 -19.80 -33.97 -1.03
C LEU A 126 -19.01 -35.21 -1.46
N ALA A 127 -19.54 -35.92 -2.46
CA ALA A 127 -18.96 -37.11 -3.07
C ALA A 127 -19.14 -37.06 -4.59
N GLN A 128 -18.47 -37.95 -5.33
CA GLN A 128 -18.66 -38.03 -6.78
C GLN A 128 -20.12 -38.34 -7.12
N ILE A 129 -20.71 -37.52 -8.00
CA ILE A 129 -22.08 -37.66 -8.50
C ILE A 129 -22.07 -37.95 -10.01
N PHE A 130 -21.10 -37.42 -10.74
CA PHE A 130 -20.99 -37.54 -12.19
C PHE A 130 -19.71 -38.26 -12.60
N ASN A 131 -19.85 -39.14 -13.61
CA ASN A 131 -18.73 -39.81 -14.25
C ASN A 131 -18.95 -39.84 -15.76
N GLY A 132 -18.08 -39.21 -16.53
CA GLY A 132 -18.19 -39.16 -17.99
C GLY A 132 -17.42 -38.02 -18.61
N THR A 133 -17.38 -38.00 -19.94
CA THR A 133 -16.68 -37.00 -20.76
C THR A 133 -17.62 -35.94 -21.35
N GLY A 134 -18.94 -36.16 -21.29
CA GLY A 134 -19.95 -35.20 -21.71
C GLY A 134 -20.14 -34.07 -20.70
N ASP A 135 -20.88 -33.04 -21.08
CA ASP A 135 -21.06 -31.88 -20.21
C ASP A 135 -22.14 -32.10 -19.16
N VAL A 136 -21.90 -31.61 -17.95
CA VAL A 136 -22.95 -31.36 -16.96
C VAL A 136 -23.25 -29.86 -16.98
N THR A 137 -24.52 -29.46 -16.92
CA THR A 137 -24.95 -28.05 -17.01
C THR A 137 -26.19 -27.79 -16.15
N GLY A 138 -26.51 -26.51 -15.94
CA GLY A 138 -27.75 -26.07 -15.27
C GLY A 138 -27.69 -26.02 -13.74
N LEU A 139 -26.60 -26.49 -13.13
CA LEU A 139 -26.46 -26.51 -11.68
C LEU A 139 -26.42 -25.09 -11.11
N GLN A 140 -27.17 -24.86 -10.03
CA GLN A 140 -27.17 -23.58 -9.32
C GLN A 140 -25.82 -23.28 -8.68
N GLU A 141 -25.15 -24.32 -8.18
CA GLU A 141 -23.79 -24.32 -7.69
C GLU A 141 -23.13 -25.65 -8.03
N ALA A 142 -21.81 -25.69 -8.17
CA ALA A 142 -21.08 -26.93 -8.44
C ALA A 142 -19.89 -27.09 -7.50
N TYR A 143 -19.62 -28.33 -7.10
CA TYR A 143 -18.47 -28.70 -6.29
C TYR A 143 -17.57 -29.63 -7.11
N PRO A 144 -16.24 -29.41 -7.16
CA PRO A 144 -15.33 -30.31 -7.87
C PRO A 144 -15.46 -31.77 -7.40
N GLN A 145 -15.79 -32.00 -6.12
CA GLN A 145 -16.05 -33.33 -5.53
C GLN A 145 -17.09 -34.12 -6.32
N TRP A 146 -18.11 -33.45 -6.87
CA TRP A 146 -19.15 -34.09 -7.67
C TRP A 146 -18.63 -34.68 -8.97
N PHE A 147 -17.43 -34.29 -9.40
CA PHE A 147 -16.73 -34.78 -10.58
C PHE A 147 -15.56 -35.72 -10.24
N GLY A 148 -15.42 -36.11 -8.97
CA GLY A 148 -14.45 -37.11 -8.52
C GLY A 148 -13.04 -36.56 -8.32
N THR A 149 -12.90 -35.53 -7.48
CA THR A 149 -11.58 -35.09 -7.02
C THR A 149 -10.91 -36.18 -6.18
N ASP A 150 -9.64 -36.42 -6.44
CA ASP A 150 -8.82 -37.41 -5.74
C ASP A 150 -7.68 -36.77 -4.92
N GLY A 151 -7.55 -35.44 -4.99
CA GLY A 151 -6.52 -34.68 -4.29
C GLY A 151 -5.19 -34.61 -5.04
N ALA A 152 -5.14 -35.04 -6.31
CA ALA A 152 -3.98 -34.93 -7.18
C ALA A 152 -4.40 -34.47 -8.57
N ALA A 153 -3.89 -33.31 -9.02
CA ALA A 153 -4.20 -32.76 -10.33
C ALA A 153 -5.72 -32.55 -10.58
N ASP A 154 -6.41 -31.95 -9.60
CA ASP A 154 -7.85 -31.68 -9.57
C ASP A 154 -8.34 -30.63 -10.61
N GLN A 155 -7.45 -30.12 -11.48
CA GLN A 155 -7.81 -29.09 -12.46
C GLN A 155 -8.91 -29.54 -13.44
N VAL A 156 -9.01 -30.84 -13.72
CA VAL A 156 -10.04 -31.38 -14.62
C VAL A 156 -11.42 -31.28 -13.97
N GLN A 157 -11.53 -31.64 -12.70
CA GLN A 157 -12.76 -31.62 -11.92
C GLN A 157 -13.22 -30.18 -11.65
N ILE A 158 -12.28 -29.27 -11.38
CA ILE A 158 -12.61 -27.84 -11.23
C ILE A 158 -13.13 -27.26 -12.55
N ARG A 159 -12.52 -27.61 -13.71
CA ARG A 159 -13.02 -27.19 -15.03
C ARG A 159 -14.41 -27.76 -15.31
N ALA A 160 -14.65 -29.03 -14.96
CA ALA A 160 -15.98 -29.64 -15.09
C ALA A 160 -17.03 -28.93 -14.22
N ALA A 161 -16.69 -28.58 -12.97
CA ALA A 161 -17.55 -27.80 -12.10
C ALA A 161 -17.84 -26.40 -12.67
N LEU A 162 -16.84 -25.75 -13.26
CA LEU A 162 -17.03 -24.46 -13.94
C LEU A 162 -17.96 -24.59 -15.14
N VAL A 163 -17.84 -25.64 -15.96
CA VAL A 163 -18.78 -25.90 -17.07
C VAL A 163 -20.20 -26.06 -16.54
N ALA A 164 -20.35 -26.75 -15.41
CA ALA A 164 -21.65 -27.11 -14.85
C ALA A 164 -22.41 -25.98 -14.16
N SER A 165 -21.71 -24.99 -13.59
CA SER A 165 -22.32 -23.88 -12.90
C SER A 165 -21.57 -22.55 -13.06
N ALA A 166 -22.31 -21.45 -12.98
CA ALA A 166 -21.71 -20.12 -12.83
C ALA A 166 -21.05 -19.95 -11.45
N THR A 167 -21.46 -20.71 -10.43
CA THR A 167 -20.89 -20.64 -9.08
C THR A 167 -20.24 -21.97 -8.71
N VAL A 168 -18.93 -21.97 -8.54
CA VAL A 168 -18.18 -23.13 -8.06
C VAL A 168 -17.80 -22.93 -6.60
N ARG A 169 -18.07 -23.93 -5.77
CA ARG A 169 -17.70 -23.93 -4.35
C ARG A 169 -16.55 -24.90 -4.10
N LEU A 170 -15.51 -24.40 -3.46
CA LEU A 170 -14.33 -25.16 -3.06
C LEU A 170 -14.44 -25.48 -1.57
N VAL A 171 -14.51 -26.76 -1.23
CA VAL A 171 -14.58 -27.27 0.15
C VAL A 171 -13.34 -28.13 0.40
N GLY A 172 -12.32 -27.55 1.04
CA GLY A 172 -11.05 -28.22 1.32
C GLY A 172 -9.90 -27.80 0.39
N SER A 173 -8.87 -28.64 0.34
CA SER A 173 -7.65 -28.41 -0.45
C SER A 173 -7.73 -29.13 -1.79
N TYR A 174 -7.27 -28.46 -2.85
CA TYR A 174 -7.20 -29.00 -4.20
C TYR A 174 -5.79 -28.84 -4.73
N ASP A 175 -5.25 -29.89 -5.33
CA ASP A 175 -3.93 -29.85 -5.98
C ASP A 175 -4.11 -29.53 -7.45
N VAL A 176 -3.51 -28.43 -7.92
CA VAL A 176 -3.65 -27.98 -9.31
C VAL A 176 -2.27 -27.90 -9.95
N GLY A 177 -2.02 -28.80 -10.89
CA GLY A 177 -0.75 -28.87 -11.62
C GLY A 177 -0.64 -27.82 -12.73
N GLU A 178 -1.74 -27.16 -13.08
CA GLU A 178 -1.83 -26.25 -14.23
C GLU A 178 -2.73 -25.03 -13.93
N THR A 179 -2.68 -24.04 -14.82
CA THR A 179 -3.57 -22.89 -14.77
C THR A 179 -5.01 -23.30 -15.10
N ILE A 180 -5.98 -22.80 -14.33
CA ILE A 180 -7.41 -22.95 -14.59
C ILE A 180 -7.94 -21.63 -15.12
N GLU A 181 -8.49 -21.66 -16.34
CA GLU A 181 -9.12 -20.48 -16.95
C GLU A 181 -10.59 -20.39 -16.51
N VAL A 182 -10.95 -19.26 -15.90
CA VAL A 182 -12.33 -18.95 -15.49
C VAL A 182 -12.91 -17.97 -16.51
N ALA A 183 -13.62 -18.49 -17.51
CA ALA A 183 -14.24 -17.66 -18.55
C ALA A 183 -15.65 -17.17 -18.15
N GLY A 184 -15.99 -15.95 -18.58
CA GLY A 184 -17.34 -15.38 -18.45
C GLY A 184 -17.73 -14.96 -17.02
N ASN A 185 -19.04 -14.91 -16.76
CA ASN A 185 -19.61 -14.51 -15.46
C ASN A 185 -19.60 -15.67 -14.46
N ARG A 186 -18.42 -16.23 -14.19
CA ARG A 186 -18.24 -17.35 -13.26
C ARG A 186 -17.54 -16.90 -11.97
N SER A 187 -17.88 -17.54 -10.86
CA SER A 187 -17.33 -17.24 -9.54
C SER A 187 -16.85 -18.52 -8.87
N ILE A 188 -15.67 -18.47 -8.26
CA ILE A 188 -15.13 -19.53 -7.41
C ILE A 188 -15.16 -19.02 -5.97
N LEU A 189 -15.85 -19.75 -5.10
CA LEU A 189 -16.05 -19.39 -3.70
C LEU A 189 -15.40 -20.45 -2.81
N GLY A 190 -14.43 -20.05 -1.99
CA GLY A 190 -13.96 -20.89 -0.88
C GLY A 190 -15.04 -20.99 0.20
N VAL A 191 -15.42 -22.20 0.59
CA VAL A 191 -16.37 -22.43 1.68
C VAL A 191 -15.60 -23.07 2.82
N ASP A 192 -15.66 -22.41 3.98
CA ASP A 192 -14.99 -22.92 5.17
C ASP A 192 -15.71 -24.18 5.65
N ALA A 193 -14.97 -25.29 5.74
CA ALA A 193 -15.51 -26.59 6.13
C ALA A 193 -15.70 -26.69 7.65
N GLY A 194 -16.27 -25.67 8.31
CA GLY A 194 -16.64 -25.72 9.73
C GLY A 194 -15.50 -26.01 10.73
N VAL A 195 -14.23 -25.81 10.37
CA VAL A 195 -13.06 -26.04 11.26
C VAL A 195 -12.36 -24.70 11.56
N PRO A 196 -12.04 -24.37 12.82
CA PRO A 196 -11.21 -23.22 13.13
C PRO A 196 -9.79 -23.44 12.60
N ALA A 197 -9.41 -22.61 11.62
CA ALA A 197 -8.07 -22.44 11.06
C ALA A 197 -7.44 -23.69 10.40
N TYR A 198 -7.48 -23.76 9.07
CA TYR A 198 -6.28 -23.72 8.20
C TYR A 198 -6.70 -23.84 6.71
N GLN A 199 -6.39 -22.78 5.94
CA GLN A 199 -6.18 -22.68 4.49
C GLN A 199 -7.33 -23.07 3.52
N PRO A 200 -8.01 -22.07 2.93
CA PRO A 200 -8.65 -22.20 1.62
C PRO A 200 -7.71 -21.79 0.47
N THR A 201 -7.68 -22.59 -0.59
CA THR A 201 -7.01 -22.34 -1.87
C THR A 201 -7.98 -21.67 -2.85
N VAL A 202 -7.61 -20.55 -3.49
CA VAL A 202 -8.35 -20.01 -4.66
C VAL A 202 -7.38 -19.53 -5.74
N ILE A 203 -7.77 -19.87 -6.98
CA ILE A 203 -7.01 -19.82 -8.24
C ILE A 203 -7.41 -18.62 -9.11
N ASN A 204 -6.49 -18.30 -10.01
CA ASN A 204 -6.25 -17.08 -10.77
C ASN A 204 -7.23 -16.75 -11.93
N HIS A 205 -7.21 -15.49 -12.39
CA HIS A 205 -7.84 -15.05 -13.66
C HIS A 205 -6.81 -14.36 -14.58
N SER A 206 -6.93 -14.61 -15.89
CA SER A 206 -6.52 -13.69 -16.95
C SER A 206 -7.73 -13.49 -17.85
N ALA A 207 -8.15 -12.24 -18.05
CA ALA A 207 -9.32 -11.93 -18.89
C ALA A 207 -8.85 -11.41 -20.26
N ALA A 208 -9.25 -12.09 -21.32
CA ALA A 208 -9.30 -11.52 -22.65
C ALA A 208 -10.59 -10.69 -22.79
N SER A 209 -10.43 -9.36 -22.93
CA SER A 209 -11.42 -8.39 -23.45
C SER A 209 -12.82 -8.37 -22.84
N GLY A 210 -13.05 -7.50 -21.84
CA GLY A 210 -14.38 -7.03 -21.44
C GLY A 210 -14.38 -6.30 -20.09
N PRO A 211 -15.24 -5.28 -19.87
CA PRO A 211 -15.31 -4.58 -18.60
C PRO A 211 -16.16 -5.39 -17.61
N LEU A 212 -15.54 -6.17 -16.73
CA LEU A 212 -16.25 -6.89 -15.68
C LEU A 212 -15.47 -6.85 -14.36
N PHE A 213 -16.16 -6.44 -13.30
CA PHE A 213 -15.67 -6.40 -11.92
C PHE A 213 -15.49 -7.83 -11.40
N SER A 214 -14.26 -8.28 -11.16
CA SER A 214 -13.99 -9.49 -10.37
C SER A 214 -13.59 -9.05 -8.97
N ALA A 215 -14.46 -9.30 -7.99
CA ALA A 215 -14.16 -9.11 -6.58
C ALA A 215 -13.74 -10.46 -5.97
N VAL A 216 -12.47 -10.60 -5.61
CA VAL A 216 -12.07 -11.62 -4.63
C VAL A 216 -12.38 -11.01 -3.26
N SER A 217 -13.57 -11.26 -2.73
CA SER A 217 -13.93 -10.83 -1.37
C SER A 217 -13.55 -11.91 -0.38
N ASN A 218 -12.53 -11.65 0.43
CA ASN A 218 -12.31 -12.43 1.64
C ASN A 218 -13.02 -11.76 2.81
N GLU A 219 -14.11 -12.36 3.29
CA GLU A 219 -14.89 -11.83 4.40
C GLU A 219 -14.37 -12.28 5.79
N PHE A 220 -13.40 -13.20 5.89
CA PHE A 220 -12.92 -13.73 7.18
C PHE A 220 -11.39 -13.90 7.25
N GLY A 221 -10.80 -13.59 8.42
CA GLY A 221 -9.35 -13.37 8.59
C GLY A 221 -8.46 -14.62 8.45
N GLY A 222 -7.19 -14.42 8.07
CA GLY A 222 -6.14 -15.46 8.14
C GLY A 222 -5.73 -16.12 6.82
N VAL A 223 -6.00 -15.50 5.67
CA VAL A 223 -5.62 -16.06 4.36
C VAL A 223 -4.18 -15.67 3.97
N ARG A 224 -3.38 -16.67 3.58
CA ARG A 224 -2.07 -16.50 2.92
C ARG A 224 -2.25 -16.75 1.43
N ILE A 225 -1.91 -15.78 0.60
CA ILE A 225 -1.91 -15.92 -0.86
C ILE A 225 -0.46 -15.94 -1.32
N ALA A 226 0.00 -17.02 -1.96
CA ALA A 226 1.34 -17.13 -2.52
C ALA A 226 1.28 -17.39 -4.03
N ASN A 227 2.25 -16.84 -4.79
CA ASN A 227 2.40 -17.02 -6.24
C ASN A 227 1.17 -16.58 -7.07
N PHE A 228 0.59 -15.44 -6.71
CA PHE A 228 -0.59 -14.90 -7.38
C PHE A 228 -0.18 -13.88 -8.46
N MET A 229 -0.68 -14.05 -9.69
CA MET A 229 -0.42 -13.12 -10.80
C MET A 229 -1.72 -12.46 -11.26
N ILE A 230 -1.89 -11.17 -10.98
CA ILE A 230 -3.05 -10.41 -11.44
C ILE A 230 -2.70 -9.70 -12.73
N THR A 231 -3.45 -9.98 -13.80
CA THR A 231 -3.36 -9.23 -15.05
C THR A 231 -4.59 -8.35 -15.20
N GLY A 232 -4.39 -7.04 -15.32
CA GLY A 232 -5.50 -6.12 -15.61
C GLY A 232 -5.91 -6.22 -17.08
N GLY A 233 -7.20 -6.14 -17.40
CA GLY A 233 -7.67 -5.96 -18.77
C GLY A 233 -7.42 -4.54 -19.28
N ASN A 234 -7.47 -4.33 -20.60
CA ASN A 234 -7.35 -3.00 -21.23
C ASN A 234 -8.28 -1.96 -20.56
N GLY A 235 -7.70 -0.97 -19.88
CA GLY A 235 -8.41 0.22 -19.41
C GLY A 235 -9.29 0.04 -18.17
N SER A 236 -9.19 -1.05 -17.42
CA SER A 236 -9.92 -1.21 -16.14
C SER A 236 -8.98 -1.70 -15.04
N PRO A 237 -9.05 -1.12 -13.82
CA PRO A 237 -8.21 -1.56 -12.74
C PRO A 237 -8.61 -2.95 -12.24
N ALA A 238 -7.63 -3.81 -12.01
CA ALA A 238 -7.87 -5.01 -11.23
C ALA A 238 -8.09 -4.60 -9.76
N ILE A 239 -9.09 -5.17 -9.10
CA ILE A 239 -9.42 -4.85 -7.71
C ILE A 239 -9.20 -6.09 -6.83
N VAL A 240 -8.34 -5.97 -5.82
CA VAL A 240 -8.27 -6.94 -4.73
C VAL A 240 -8.84 -6.28 -3.50
N SER A 241 -9.91 -6.83 -2.94
CA SER A 241 -10.51 -6.30 -1.71
C SER A 241 -10.38 -7.29 -0.56
N SER A 242 -9.74 -6.89 0.54
CA SER A 242 -9.80 -7.63 1.81
C SER A 242 -10.64 -6.87 2.82
N ARG A 243 -11.46 -7.59 3.59
CA ARG A 243 -12.18 -7.05 4.75
C ARG A 243 -11.57 -7.49 6.09
N ALA A 244 -10.50 -8.27 6.08
CA ALA A 244 -9.86 -8.83 7.27
C ALA A 244 -8.32 -8.85 7.14
N GLN A 245 -7.61 -9.12 8.25
CA GLN A 245 -6.15 -9.26 8.28
C GLN A 245 -5.69 -10.28 7.24
N SER A 246 -4.92 -9.81 6.27
CA SER A 246 -4.51 -10.58 5.10
C SER A 246 -3.01 -10.43 4.89
N VAL A 247 -2.34 -11.54 4.55
CA VAL A 247 -0.93 -11.56 4.15
C VAL A 247 -0.84 -12.04 2.71
N TYR A 248 -0.36 -11.18 1.83
CA TYR A 248 -0.06 -11.52 0.43
C TYR A 248 1.45 -11.73 0.31
N GLU A 249 1.92 -12.91 -0.12
CA GLU A 249 3.34 -13.22 -0.39
C GLU A 249 3.50 -13.48 -1.91
N TYR A 250 4.59 -13.04 -2.54
CA TYR A 250 4.87 -13.27 -3.97
C TYR A 250 3.78 -12.79 -4.96
N LEU A 251 3.23 -11.59 -4.75
CA LEU A 251 2.26 -11.01 -5.70
C LEU A 251 2.99 -10.45 -6.94
N HIS A 252 2.79 -11.06 -8.10
CA HIS A 252 3.25 -10.51 -9.38
C HIS A 252 2.11 -9.72 -9.99
N MET A 253 2.33 -8.44 -10.32
CA MET A 253 1.30 -7.60 -10.93
C MET A 253 1.78 -7.01 -12.25
N GLU A 254 1.12 -7.41 -13.34
CA GLU A 254 1.39 -6.89 -14.69
C GLU A 254 0.16 -6.12 -15.19
N PRO A 255 0.20 -4.78 -15.21
CA PRO A 255 -0.84 -3.96 -15.79
C PRO A 255 -0.75 -4.04 -17.31
N TYR A 256 -1.87 -4.38 -17.95
CA TYR A 256 -1.99 -4.30 -19.40
C TYR A 256 -2.51 -2.90 -19.77
N ASN A 257 -1.73 -2.16 -20.58
CA ASN A 257 -2.13 -0.89 -21.20
C ASN A 257 -2.83 0.14 -20.29
N GLY A 258 -2.16 0.57 -19.21
CA GLY A 258 -2.57 1.77 -18.45
C GLY A 258 -3.76 1.57 -17.48
N GLY A 259 -4.23 0.34 -17.27
CA GLY A 259 -5.06 0.03 -16.10
C GLY A 259 -4.20 0.04 -14.84
N GLY A 260 -4.41 1.01 -13.94
CA GLY A 260 -3.83 0.95 -12.59
C GLY A 260 -4.33 -0.29 -11.84
N ILE A 261 -3.66 -0.75 -10.80
CA ILE A 261 -4.20 -1.82 -9.96
C ILE A 261 -4.57 -1.23 -8.61
N GLN A 262 -5.82 -1.44 -8.19
CA GLN A 262 -6.35 -0.90 -6.96
C GLN A 262 -6.47 -2.03 -5.94
N LEU A 263 -5.56 -2.06 -4.97
CA LEU A 263 -5.76 -2.85 -3.76
C LEU A 263 -6.65 -2.03 -2.83
N LEU A 264 -7.86 -2.50 -2.57
CA LEU A 264 -8.83 -1.84 -1.71
C LEU A 264 -8.93 -2.61 -0.39
N ALA A 265 -8.04 -2.31 0.56
CA ALA A 265 -8.20 -2.78 1.93
C ALA A 265 -9.34 -1.97 2.57
N THR A 266 -10.54 -2.55 2.65
CA THR A 266 -11.71 -1.91 3.29
C THR A 266 -12.02 -2.65 4.57
N GLY A 267 -11.48 -2.18 5.69
CA GLY A 267 -11.79 -2.71 7.01
C GLY A 267 -12.13 -1.57 7.95
N ALA A 268 -13.37 -1.52 8.44
CA ALA A 268 -13.69 -0.71 9.61
C ALA A 268 -13.11 -1.40 10.86
N GLY A 269 -11.82 -1.18 11.14
CA GLY A 269 -11.14 -1.76 12.31
C GLY A 269 -9.61 -1.77 12.17
N SER A 270 -8.90 -1.96 13.28
CA SER A 270 -7.43 -1.97 13.43
C SER A 270 -6.71 -3.15 12.75
N TRP A 271 -7.32 -3.78 11.75
CA TRP A 271 -6.77 -4.98 11.12
C TRP A 271 -5.68 -4.58 10.14
N GLY A 272 -4.43 -4.93 10.45
CA GLY A 272 -3.30 -4.68 9.57
C GLY A 272 -3.35 -5.54 8.30
N THR A 273 -2.96 -4.98 7.15
CA THR A 273 -2.74 -5.73 5.90
C THR A 273 -1.24 -5.76 5.61
N THR A 274 -0.67 -6.95 5.37
CA THR A 274 0.73 -7.09 4.97
C THR A 274 0.84 -7.63 3.56
N ILE A 275 1.65 -6.99 2.73
CA ILE A 275 1.90 -7.32 1.34
C ILE A 275 3.41 -7.51 1.20
N ARG A 276 3.89 -8.71 0.88
CA ARG A 276 5.30 -9.11 0.84
C ARG A 276 5.75 -9.52 -0.55
N GLU A 277 7.01 -9.22 -0.87
CA GLU A 277 7.74 -9.69 -2.06
C GLU A 277 6.99 -9.45 -3.37
N CYS A 278 6.31 -8.30 -3.43
CA CYS A 278 5.49 -7.97 -4.58
C CYS A 278 6.36 -7.36 -5.67
N LYS A 279 6.17 -7.84 -6.89
CA LYS A 279 6.91 -7.35 -8.05
C LYS A 279 5.94 -6.72 -9.04
N TRP A 280 6.18 -5.46 -9.33
CA TRP A 280 5.40 -4.66 -10.25
C TRP A 280 6.23 -4.36 -11.48
N VAL A 281 5.77 -4.79 -12.65
CA VAL A 281 6.46 -4.52 -13.91
C VAL A 281 5.60 -3.54 -14.70
N ALA A 282 5.99 -2.27 -14.71
CA ALA A 282 5.25 -1.28 -15.46
C ALA A 282 5.34 -1.54 -16.98
N PRO A 283 4.32 -1.15 -17.76
CA PRO A 283 4.33 -1.33 -19.21
C PRO A 283 5.49 -0.54 -19.82
N ALA A 284 6.08 -1.04 -20.90
CA ALA A 284 7.17 -0.36 -21.60
C ALA A 284 6.77 0.99 -22.26
N SER A 285 5.48 1.33 -22.29
CA SER A 285 4.97 2.54 -22.94
C SER A 285 4.91 3.73 -21.96
N PRO A 286 5.67 4.82 -22.22
CA PRO A 286 5.88 5.94 -21.27
C PRO A 286 4.76 7.00 -21.24
N THR A 287 3.61 6.79 -21.90
CA THR A 287 2.65 7.90 -22.15
C THR A 287 1.51 8.05 -21.14
N ALA A 288 1.30 7.08 -20.25
CA ALA A 288 0.31 7.19 -19.17
C ALA A 288 0.91 6.73 -17.85
N TYR A 289 1.46 7.69 -17.09
CA TYR A 289 1.98 7.49 -15.73
C TYR A 289 0.84 7.38 -14.71
N THR A 290 -0.13 6.51 -14.96
CA THR A 290 -1.00 6.00 -13.90
C THR A 290 -0.19 4.92 -13.19
N GLY A 291 0.66 5.34 -12.25
CA GLY A 291 1.39 4.43 -11.38
C GLY A 291 0.43 3.43 -10.72
N TYR A 292 0.96 2.32 -10.23
CA TYR A 292 0.19 1.42 -9.37
C TYR A 292 -0.34 2.24 -8.21
N GLU A 293 -1.63 2.17 -7.92
CA GLU A 293 -2.26 2.97 -6.88
C GLU A 293 -2.82 2.04 -5.81
N ILE A 294 -2.06 1.84 -4.74
CA ILE A 294 -2.62 1.18 -3.57
C ILE A 294 -3.56 2.19 -2.90
N SER A 295 -4.86 1.88 -2.89
CA SER A 295 -5.91 2.66 -2.24
C SER A 295 -6.25 2.07 -0.89
N VAL A 296 -5.62 2.56 0.17
CA VAL A 296 -5.91 2.07 1.54
C VAL A 296 -7.10 2.82 2.12
N ASN A 297 -8.12 2.10 2.60
CA ASN A 297 -9.30 2.66 3.25
C ASN A 297 -9.53 1.99 4.62
N GLY A 298 -8.67 2.34 5.58
CA GLY A 298 -8.63 1.83 6.95
C GLY A 298 -7.59 0.74 7.20
N GLY A 299 -7.07 0.67 8.44
CA GLY A 299 -6.13 -0.36 8.92
C GLY A 299 -4.66 -0.06 8.63
N ASP A 300 -3.75 -0.58 9.46
CA ASP A 300 -2.30 -0.46 9.21
C ASP A 300 -1.92 -1.23 7.93
N VAL A 301 -1.04 -0.68 7.10
CA VAL A 301 -0.58 -1.37 5.88
C VAL A 301 0.93 -1.53 5.91
N THR A 302 1.40 -2.78 5.82
CA THR A 302 2.82 -3.09 5.67
C THR A 302 3.10 -3.59 4.26
N LEU A 303 3.92 -2.89 3.50
CA LEU A 303 4.46 -3.34 2.22
C LEU A 303 5.92 -3.75 2.43
N ASP A 304 6.28 -4.98 2.17
CA ASP A 304 7.56 -5.58 2.54
C ASP A 304 8.25 -6.16 1.29
N HIS A 305 9.47 -5.71 0.98
CA HIS A 305 10.20 -6.09 -0.23
C HIS A 305 9.45 -5.83 -1.55
N VAL A 306 8.64 -4.75 -1.61
CA VAL A 306 7.93 -4.38 -2.84
C VAL A 306 8.89 -3.78 -3.85
N THR A 307 8.93 -4.35 -5.06
CA THR A 307 9.82 -3.94 -6.14
C THR A 307 9.03 -3.45 -7.35
N ALA A 308 9.19 -2.17 -7.72
CA ALA A 308 8.70 -1.65 -9.00
C ALA A 308 9.81 -1.59 -10.04
N ILE A 309 9.67 -2.41 -11.08
CA ILE A 309 10.52 -2.43 -12.27
C ILE A 309 9.92 -1.47 -13.30
N ARG A 310 10.68 -0.43 -13.66
CA ARG A 310 10.35 0.55 -14.72
C ARG A 310 9.10 1.41 -14.45
N GLY A 311 8.75 1.65 -13.18
CA GLY A 311 7.58 2.46 -12.86
C GLY A 311 7.62 3.07 -11.48
N ALA A 312 6.66 3.96 -11.23
CA ALA A 312 6.40 4.60 -9.96
C ALA A 312 5.52 3.73 -9.04
N ILE A 313 5.76 3.79 -7.74
CA ILE A 313 4.86 3.31 -6.70
C ILE A 313 3.95 4.47 -6.27
N GLY A 314 2.69 4.44 -6.71
CA GLY A 314 1.65 5.32 -6.19
C GLY A 314 0.98 4.70 -4.96
N ILE A 315 0.95 5.43 -3.86
CA ILE A 315 0.18 5.03 -2.68
C ILE A 315 -0.80 6.15 -2.39
N ASN A 316 -2.07 5.92 -2.73
CA ASN A 316 -3.15 6.84 -2.41
C ASN A 316 -3.86 6.35 -1.15
N ILE A 317 -3.95 7.20 -0.15
CA ILE A 317 -4.43 6.79 1.17
C ILE A 317 -5.70 7.57 1.42
N LEU A 318 -6.84 6.87 1.38
CA LEU A 318 -8.16 7.49 1.46
C LEU A 318 -8.55 7.73 2.92
N GLN A 319 -8.24 6.80 3.83
CA GLN A 319 -8.56 6.94 5.25
C GLN A 319 -7.70 6.04 6.15
N GLY A 320 -7.23 6.58 7.29
CA GLY A 320 -6.92 5.88 8.55
C GLY A 320 -5.77 4.86 8.62
N GLU A 321 -4.83 5.10 9.54
CA GLU A 321 -3.77 4.22 10.13
C GLU A 321 -2.35 4.27 9.50
N THR A 322 -1.41 3.50 10.06
CA THR A 322 0.05 3.58 9.83
C THR A 322 0.45 2.81 8.57
N ILE A 323 1.36 3.37 7.77
CA ILE A 323 1.94 2.65 6.63
C ILE A 323 3.40 2.34 6.91
N THR A 324 3.79 1.09 6.72
CA THR A 324 5.18 0.64 6.84
C THR A 324 5.64 0.08 5.50
N LEU A 325 6.59 0.75 4.85
CA LEU A 325 7.29 0.23 3.69
C LEU A 325 8.63 -0.34 4.14
N ILE A 326 8.82 -1.65 4.05
CA ILE A 326 10.07 -2.34 4.38
C ILE A 326 10.76 -2.66 3.05
N THR A 327 12.00 -2.19 2.89
CA THR A 327 12.86 -2.44 1.72
C THR A 327 12.19 -2.20 0.36
N PRO A 328 11.40 -1.12 0.16
CA PRO A 328 10.83 -0.86 -1.15
C PRO A 328 11.94 -0.55 -2.15
N SER A 329 11.91 -1.19 -3.32
CA SER A 329 12.89 -1.00 -4.38
C SER A 329 12.21 -0.47 -5.63
N THR A 330 12.68 0.64 -6.15
CA THR A 330 12.21 1.21 -7.41
C THR A 330 13.43 1.61 -8.22
N ASN A 331 13.52 1.11 -9.46
CA ASN A 331 14.56 1.53 -10.39
C ASN A 331 13.91 1.87 -11.73
N TYR A 332 13.98 3.14 -12.08
CA TYR A 332 13.60 3.59 -13.41
C TYR A 332 14.77 3.46 -14.38
N GLN A 333 14.90 2.28 -15.00
CA GLN A 333 15.78 2.13 -16.15
C GLN A 333 15.04 2.56 -17.41
N SER A 334 15.26 3.80 -17.84
CA SER A 334 14.94 4.23 -19.21
C SER A 334 15.81 3.41 -20.16
N ASN A 335 15.26 2.33 -20.72
CA ASN A 335 15.90 1.53 -21.75
C ASN A 335 15.94 2.23 -23.13
N ASN A 336 15.88 3.56 -23.19
CA ASN A 336 15.97 4.26 -24.46
C ASN A 336 17.45 4.45 -24.86
N PRO A 337 17.99 3.68 -25.82
CA PRO A 337 19.39 3.79 -26.24
C PRO A 337 19.72 5.14 -26.91
N SER A 338 18.71 5.95 -27.25
CA SER A 338 18.92 7.25 -27.90
C SER A 338 19.27 8.39 -26.94
N GLY A 339 19.33 8.16 -25.63
CA GLY A 339 19.63 9.20 -24.63
C GLY A 339 18.60 10.34 -24.58
N THR A 340 17.52 10.25 -25.37
CA THR A 340 16.47 11.26 -25.42
C THR A 340 15.48 10.96 -24.31
N VAL A 341 15.56 11.73 -23.23
CA VAL A 341 14.70 11.60 -22.06
C VAL A 341 13.33 12.17 -22.37
N TYR A 342 12.34 11.29 -22.55
CA TYR A 342 10.94 11.68 -22.74
C TYR A 342 10.30 11.94 -21.37
N SER A 343 10.29 13.18 -20.89
CA SER A 343 9.43 13.58 -19.77
C SER A 343 8.58 14.80 -20.15
N SER A 344 7.57 14.58 -20.98
CA SER A 344 6.47 15.54 -21.15
C SER A 344 5.39 15.38 -20.08
N ALA A 345 5.50 14.37 -19.21
CA ALA A 345 4.64 14.25 -18.03
C ALA A 345 5.02 15.36 -17.04
N THR A 346 4.00 16.06 -16.53
CA THR A 346 4.20 17.05 -15.47
C THR A 346 4.95 16.42 -14.30
N SER A 347 5.84 17.17 -13.67
CA SER A 347 6.84 16.67 -12.71
C SER A 347 6.26 15.91 -11.50
N GLU A 348 4.96 16.04 -11.23
CA GLU A 348 4.28 15.43 -10.08
C GLU A 348 3.85 13.96 -10.32
N ASN A 349 3.93 13.45 -11.54
CA ASN A 349 3.46 12.10 -11.90
C ASN A 349 4.58 11.06 -12.07
N THR A 350 5.84 11.46 -11.86
CA THR A 350 7.03 10.63 -12.10
C THR A 350 7.86 10.39 -10.83
N ALA A 351 7.19 10.37 -9.68
CA ALA A 351 7.83 10.10 -8.40
C ALA A 351 8.07 8.59 -8.19
N GLY A 352 9.20 8.19 -7.61
CA GLY A 352 9.48 6.79 -7.27
C GLY A 352 8.48 6.25 -6.28
N ILE A 353 8.22 7.02 -5.21
CA ILE A 353 7.12 6.81 -4.28
C ILE A 353 6.30 8.10 -4.19
N LYS A 354 5.01 8.04 -4.54
CA LYS A 354 4.07 9.15 -4.36
C LYS A 354 3.09 8.83 -3.24
N LEU A 355 3.07 9.68 -2.22
CA LEU A 355 2.14 9.60 -1.08
C LEU A 355 1.12 10.74 -1.21
N SER A 356 0.07 10.52 -2.00
CA SER A 356 -1.01 11.51 -2.26
C SER A 356 -2.30 11.17 -1.51
N GLY A 357 -3.23 12.12 -1.44
CA GLY A 357 -4.57 11.93 -0.86
C GLY A 357 -5.02 13.09 0.04
N ALA A 358 -6.29 13.47 -0.09
CA ALA A 358 -6.88 14.59 0.68
C ALA A 358 -7.15 14.27 2.17
N GLY A 359 -6.99 13.00 2.58
CA GLY A 359 -7.21 12.54 3.94
C GLY A 359 -5.97 12.70 4.84
N TYR A 360 -6.19 13.08 6.10
CA TYR A 360 -5.19 13.12 7.17
C TYR A 360 -4.52 11.74 7.35
N LYS A 361 -3.17 11.68 7.33
CA LYS A 361 -2.38 10.44 7.46
C LYS A 361 -1.61 10.42 8.77
N LYS A 362 -1.78 9.40 9.62
CA LYS A 362 -1.19 9.37 10.98
C LYS A 362 0.32 9.15 11.01
N SER A 363 0.84 8.16 10.29
CA SER A 363 2.28 7.84 10.30
C SER A 363 2.67 7.00 9.10
N ILE A 364 3.79 7.33 8.46
CA ILE A 364 4.39 6.56 7.36
C ILE A 364 5.83 6.27 7.75
N THR A 365 6.21 5.00 7.77
CA THR A 365 7.58 4.56 8.01
C THR A 365 8.10 3.89 6.75
N ILE A 366 9.25 4.32 6.25
CA ILE A 366 9.94 3.74 5.11
C ILE A 366 11.30 3.25 5.60
N LEU A 367 11.51 1.94 5.65
CA LEU A 367 12.74 1.30 6.13
C LEU A 367 13.56 0.83 4.94
N ASN A 368 14.82 1.26 4.86
CA ASN A 368 15.81 0.83 3.87
C ASN A 368 15.33 0.90 2.41
N PRO A 369 14.72 2.01 1.93
CA PRO A 369 14.33 2.11 0.54
C PRO A 369 15.55 2.07 -0.39
N TYR A 370 15.35 1.58 -1.60
CA TYR A 370 16.26 1.79 -2.73
C TYR A 370 15.47 2.44 -3.86
N ILE A 371 15.62 3.75 -4.04
CA ILE A 371 14.89 4.52 -5.05
C ILE A 371 15.91 5.17 -5.97
N GLU A 372 15.85 4.86 -7.26
CA GLU A 372 16.79 5.39 -8.24
C GLU A 372 16.08 5.83 -9.53
N ALA A 373 16.56 6.95 -10.09
CA ALA A 373 16.25 7.44 -11.43
C ALA A 373 14.84 8.01 -11.69
N PHE A 374 14.21 8.57 -10.66
CA PHE A 374 12.91 9.25 -10.78
C PHE A 374 13.07 10.78 -10.88
N THR A 375 12.02 11.48 -11.31
CA THR A 375 11.98 12.96 -11.27
C THR A 375 11.87 13.46 -9.83
N HIS A 376 11.19 12.70 -8.98
CA HIS A 376 11.22 12.85 -7.53
C HIS A 376 11.46 11.47 -6.94
N GLY A 377 12.42 11.30 -6.03
CA GLY A 377 12.60 10.00 -5.38
C GLY A 377 11.38 9.67 -4.50
N LEU A 378 11.10 10.56 -3.56
CA LEU A 378 9.96 10.50 -2.65
C LEU A 378 9.16 11.80 -2.74
N TYR A 379 7.87 11.70 -3.07
CA TYR A 379 6.95 12.83 -3.14
C TYR A 379 5.85 12.65 -2.10
N VAL A 380 5.74 13.57 -1.15
CA VAL A 380 4.77 13.52 -0.05
C VAL A 380 3.91 14.77 -0.09
N GLU A 381 2.60 14.58 -0.29
CA GLU A 381 1.66 15.69 -0.26
C GLU A 381 1.38 16.11 1.18
N SER A 382 0.93 15.20 2.04
CA SER A 382 0.53 15.44 3.43
C SER A 382 0.81 14.21 4.32
N VAL A 383 1.31 14.40 5.56
CA VAL A 383 1.54 13.31 6.55
C VAL A 383 1.81 13.85 7.98
N GLU A 384 1.22 13.29 9.03
CA GLU A 384 1.47 13.70 10.44
C GLU A 384 2.82 13.22 11.01
N GLY A 385 3.38 12.14 10.46
CA GLY A 385 4.69 11.62 10.82
C GLY A 385 5.30 10.82 9.68
N LEU A 386 6.45 11.25 9.15
CA LEU A 386 7.21 10.51 8.14
C LEU A 386 8.52 10.04 8.73
N ASN A 387 8.69 8.75 8.93
CA ASN A 387 9.93 8.14 9.40
C ASN A 387 10.65 7.47 8.21
N LEU A 388 11.67 8.12 7.67
CA LEU A 388 12.56 7.50 6.68
C LEU A 388 13.78 6.95 7.40
N LEU A 389 13.94 5.63 7.47
CA LEU A 389 14.99 4.96 8.24
C LEU A 389 15.92 4.19 7.30
N GLY A 390 17.15 4.66 7.12
CA GLY A 390 18.16 4.02 6.28
C GLY A 390 17.90 4.17 4.77
N GLY A 391 18.56 3.31 3.99
CA GLY A 391 18.37 3.20 2.54
C GLY A 391 19.12 4.22 1.69
N TYR A 392 18.82 4.17 0.40
CA TYR A 392 19.41 4.97 -0.67
C TYR A 392 18.31 5.56 -1.54
N ILE A 393 18.24 6.90 -1.61
CA ILE A 393 17.34 7.63 -2.50
C ILE A 393 18.21 8.48 -3.41
N ALA A 394 18.30 8.11 -4.67
CA ALA A 394 19.04 8.84 -5.69
C ALA A 394 18.15 9.41 -6.79
N ASP A 395 18.34 10.69 -7.01
CA ASP A 395 17.75 11.40 -8.15
C ASP A 395 18.62 11.22 -9.41
N ALA A 396 17.97 11.04 -10.56
CA ALA A 396 18.62 11.15 -11.89
C ALA A 396 17.89 12.15 -12.81
N GLY A 397 16.93 12.89 -12.27
CA GLY A 397 16.10 13.81 -13.01
C GLY A 397 16.91 15.00 -13.54
N LEU A 398 17.01 15.11 -14.86
CA LEU A 398 17.78 16.13 -15.57
C LEU A 398 17.24 17.57 -15.45
N ASN A 399 16.18 17.79 -14.67
CA ASN A 399 15.45 19.06 -14.63
C ASN A 399 15.72 19.79 -13.31
N SER A 400 15.92 21.10 -13.37
CA SER A 400 16.29 21.95 -12.22
C SER A 400 15.24 22.06 -11.10
N ASN A 401 14.04 21.49 -11.27
CA ASN A 401 12.98 21.51 -10.25
C ASN A 401 12.84 20.19 -9.47
N ASN A 402 13.74 19.25 -9.69
CA ASN A 402 13.66 17.91 -9.14
C ASN A 402 14.27 17.83 -7.75
N SER A 403 13.75 16.93 -6.93
CA SER A 403 14.28 16.67 -5.60
C SER A 403 14.19 15.19 -5.26
N SER A 404 15.24 14.66 -4.65
CA SER A 404 15.24 13.29 -4.15
C SER A 404 14.13 13.09 -3.11
N VAL A 405 13.88 14.09 -2.26
CA VAL A 405 12.72 14.14 -1.36
C VAL A 405 11.99 15.48 -1.50
N PHE A 406 10.70 15.44 -1.82
CA PHE A 406 9.84 16.61 -1.95
C PHE A 406 8.64 16.50 -1.00
N LEU A 407 8.54 17.46 -0.07
CA LEU A 407 7.43 17.60 0.87
C LEU A 407 6.61 18.81 0.44
N LYS A 408 5.38 18.62 -0.04
CA LYS A 408 4.63 19.69 -0.74
C LYS A 408 3.86 20.62 0.20
N ASP A 409 3.07 20.08 1.12
CA ASP A 409 2.02 20.83 1.83
C ASP A 409 2.35 21.12 3.31
N ALA A 410 1.64 22.10 3.86
CA ALA A 410 1.72 22.57 5.25
C ALA A 410 1.34 21.51 6.30
N ASN A 411 0.75 20.41 5.86
CA ASN A 411 0.25 19.35 6.72
C ASN A 411 1.29 18.24 6.97
N CYS A 412 2.53 18.40 6.49
CA CYS A 412 3.62 17.52 6.87
C CYS A 412 4.17 17.91 8.26
N VAL A 413 3.87 17.11 9.28
CA VAL A 413 4.40 17.29 10.65
C VAL A 413 5.27 16.06 10.99
N GLY A 414 6.17 16.18 11.97
CA GLY A 414 6.86 15.01 12.53
C GLY A 414 7.73 14.24 11.54
N VAL A 415 8.29 14.92 10.54
CA VAL A 415 9.19 14.29 9.55
C VAL A 415 10.52 13.98 10.21
N LYS A 416 10.84 12.69 10.35
CA LYS A 416 12.13 12.17 10.82
C LYS A 416 12.84 11.44 9.68
N LEU A 417 13.93 12.00 9.19
CA LEU A 417 14.82 11.31 8.25
C LEU A 417 16.06 10.84 9.02
N THR A 418 16.28 9.53 9.12
CA THR A 418 17.36 8.95 9.91
C THR A 418 18.20 7.97 9.11
N GLY A 419 19.51 8.23 8.99
CA GLY A 419 20.46 7.26 8.40
C GLY A 419 20.31 7.02 6.90
N ALA A 420 19.46 7.78 6.20
CA ALA A 420 19.28 7.66 4.76
C ALA A 420 20.43 8.33 4.00
N THR A 421 20.86 7.69 2.90
CA THR A 421 21.73 8.33 1.91
C THR A 421 20.86 8.95 0.83
N ILE A 422 20.91 10.28 0.72
CA ILE A 422 20.19 11.02 -0.30
C ILE A 422 21.23 11.54 -1.29
N SER A 423 21.18 11.00 -2.50
CA SER A 423 22.09 11.38 -3.58
C SER A 423 21.35 12.15 -4.67
N SER A 424 22.02 13.13 -5.27
CA SER A 424 21.66 13.68 -6.58
C SER A 424 22.75 13.32 -7.57
N ASN A 425 22.39 12.60 -8.63
CA ASN A 425 23.28 12.32 -9.75
C ASN A 425 22.81 13.18 -10.94
N GLY A 426 23.17 14.47 -10.98
CA GLY A 426 22.83 15.34 -12.13
C GLY A 426 22.72 16.84 -11.86
N ASN A 427 22.01 17.55 -12.74
CA ASN A 427 21.74 19.01 -12.69
C ASN A 427 20.59 19.38 -11.74
N SER A 428 20.14 18.47 -10.88
CA SER A 428 19.07 18.70 -9.92
C SER A 428 19.47 19.77 -8.91
N SER A 429 18.52 20.65 -8.54
CA SER A 429 18.83 21.84 -7.74
C SER A 429 18.56 21.68 -6.23
N SER A 430 18.02 20.55 -5.76
CA SER A 430 17.79 20.30 -4.33
C SER A 430 17.72 18.81 -4.02
N SER A 431 18.45 18.34 -3.00
CA SER A 431 18.36 16.96 -2.52
C SER A 431 17.10 16.75 -1.67
N ILE A 432 16.71 17.79 -0.91
CA ILE A 432 15.49 17.83 -0.12
C ILE A 432 14.82 19.19 -0.33
N LYS A 433 13.53 19.19 -0.62
CA LYS A 433 12.74 20.41 -0.71
C LYS A 433 11.52 20.31 0.18
N ILE A 434 11.39 21.32 1.05
CA ILE A 434 10.36 21.41 2.07
C ILE A 434 9.46 22.58 1.72
N GLY A 435 8.19 22.27 1.47
CA GLY A 435 7.15 23.22 1.12
C GLY A 435 6.77 24.14 2.29
N SER A 436 5.93 25.12 1.99
CA SER A 436 5.40 26.05 2.99
C SER A 436 4.54 25.33 4.03
N GLY A 437 4.84 25.54 5.31
CA GLY A 437 4.03 25.09 6.45
C GLY A 437 4.41 23.75 7.08
N VAL A 438 5.39 23.03 6.54
CA VAL A 438 5.95 21.83 7.21
C VAL A 438 6.56 22.26 8.56
N ASN A 439 6.21 21.59 9.66
CA ASN A 439 6.69 21.96 11.00
C ASN A 439 7.29 20.76 11.74
N GLY A 440 8.40 21.00 12.45
CA GLY A 440 9.01 20.02 13.35
C GLY A 440 9.77 18.88 12.64
N SER A 441 10.51 19.19 11.58
CA SER A 441 11.32 18.19 10.88
C SER A 441 12.65 17.93 11.59
N ILE A 442 12.94 16.68 11.89
CA ILE A 442 14.20 16.20 12.47
C ILE A 442 14.96 15.44 11.39
N LEU A 443 16.17 15.88 11.09
CA LEU A 443 17.08 15.25 10.15
C LEU A 443 18.28 14.73 10.97
N GLU A 444 18.43 13.41 11.07
CA GLU A 444 19.40 12.76 11.96
C GLU A 444 20.28 11.76 11.21
N GLY A 445 21.62 11.84 11.30
CA GLY A 445 22.51 10.86 10.66
C GLY A 445 22.38 10.73 9.14
N LEU A 446 21.86 11.76 8.46
CA LEU A 446 21.67 11.80 7.02
C LEU A 446 23.02 12.00 6.30
N ILE A 447 23.22 11.27 5.21
CA ILE A 447 24.32 11.51 4.27
C ILE A 447 23.71 12.13 3.01
N ILE A 448 23.99 13.41 2.78
CA ILE A 448 23.67 14.07 1.50
C ILE A 448 24.94 14.07 0.67
N SER A 449 24.89 13.41 -0.48
CA SER A 449 25.98 13.41 -1.46
C SER A 449 25.49 14.00 -2.77
N ASP A 450 26.13 15.05 -3.23
CA ASP A 450 25.93 15.53 -4.59
C ASP A 450 27.18 15.23 -5.40
N THR A 451 27.01 14.45 -6.47
CA THR A 451 28.08 14.17 -7.44
C THR A 451 27.90 14.96 -8.73
N GLY A 452 26.79 15.69 -8.86
CA GLY A 452 26.43 16.46 -10.05
C GLY A 452 27.02 17.87 -10.09
N ILE A 453 26.74 18.54 -11.20
CA ILE A 453 27.06 19.97 -11.44
C ILE A 453 26.05 20.88 -10.73
N GLY A 454 24.98 20.31 -10.17
CA GLY A 454 24.00 20.98 -9.35
C GLY A 454 24.54 21.35 -7.97
N SER A 455 23.75 22.11 -7.23
CA SER A 455 23.99 22.41 -5.83
C SER A 455 23.05 21.56 -4.98
N GLY A 456 23.59 20.53 -4.32
CA GLY A 456 22.90 19.71 -3.34
C GLY A 456 22.43 20.55 -2.15
N ASN A 457 21.26 21.17 -2.28
CA ASN A 457 20.70 22.08 -1.29
C ASN A 457 19.52 21.44 -0.54
N ILE A 458 19.36 21.82 0.73
CA ILE A 458 18.09 21.70 1.45
C ILE A 458 17.33 22.99 1.20
N ASN A 459 16.29 22.94 0.38
CA ASN A 459 15.50 24.13 0.07
C ASN A 459 14.28 24.21 0.98
N ASN A 460 14.40 25.03 2.03
CA ASN A 460 13.30 25.35 2.93
C ASN A 460 12.59 26.61 2.46
N VAL A 461 11.55 26.43 1.65
CA VAL A 461 10.79 27.55 1.07
C VAL A 461 9.78 28.12 2.09
N GLY A 462 9.63 27.45 3.24
CA GLY A 462 8.42 27.53 4.04
C GLY A 462 8.51 28.15 5.42
N GLY A 463 9.69 28.51 5.92
CA GLY A 463 9.82 28.92 7.33
C GLY A 463 9.88 27.76 8.32
N ALA A 464 10.03 26.52 7.85
CA ALA A 464 10.02 25.34 8.71
C ALA A 464 11.21 25.34 9.69
N ASN A 465 11.00 24.93 10.95
CA ASN A 465 12.11 24.62 11.85
C ASN A 465 12.74 23.28 11.44
N ILE A 466 14.03 23.31 11.07
CA ILE A 466 14.80 22.13 10.69
C ILE A 466 15.88 21.89 11.73
N TYR A 467 15.87 20.71 12.34
CA TYR A 467 16.90 20.26 13.26
C TYR A 467 17.84 19.30 12.53
N LEU A 468 19.12 19.68 12.38
CA LEU A 468 20.15 18.87 11.76
C LEU A 468 21.04 18.27 12.85
N LEU A 469 20.83 17.00 13.18
CA LEU A 469 21.54 16.27 14.24
C LEU A 469 22.51 15.24 13.65
N SER A 470 23.80 15.32 13.96
CA SER A 470 24.80 14.29 13.58
C SER A 470 24.85 13.94 12.09
N ASN A 471 24.54 14.90 11.21
CA ASN A 471 24.52 14.70 9.76
C ASN A 471 25.91 14.88 9.15
N LYS A 472 26.19 14.15 8.06
CA LYS A 472 27.39 14.34 7.24
C LYS A 472 26.99 14.88 5.87
N LEU A 473 27.29 16.16 5.64
CA LEU A 473 27.13 16.78 4.33
C LEU A 473 28.43 16.59 3.54
N THR A 474 28.40 15.80 2.47
CA THR A 474 29.60 15.59 1.62
C THR A 474 29.36 16.20 0.24
N TYR A 475 30.13 17.24 -0.08
CA TYR A 475 30.03 17.93 -1.36
C TYR A 475 31.15 17.46 -2.29
N GLY A 476 30.80 16.88 -3.44
CA GLY A 476 31.77 16.37 -4.42
C GLY A 476 32.12 17.32 -5.56
N GLY A 477 31.37 18.42 -5.72
CA GLY A 477 31.49 19.33 -6.86
C GLY A 477 32.51 20.46 -6.68
N THR A 478 33.36 20.66 -7.68
CA THR A 478 34.19 21.87 -7.81
C THR A 478 33.36 23.00 -8.46
N GLY A 479 32.81 23.95 -7.69
CA GLY A 479 32.36 25.22 -8.28
C GLY A 479 31.05 25.89 -7.81
N TYR A 480 30.28 25.31 -6.90
CA TYR A 480 29.07 25.97 -6.37
C TYR A 480 29.03 25.85 -4.84
N GLY A 481 28.96 26.99 -4.15
CA GLY A 481 28.75 27.03 -2.70
C GLY A 481 27.28 26.82 -2.36
N LEU A 482 26.98 26.55 -1.09
CA LEU A 482 25.61 26.57 -0.58
C LEU A 482 24.96 27.91 -0.95
N SER A 483 23.99 27.87 -1.86
CA SER A 483 23.03 28.96 -2.07
C SER A 483 21.97 28.83 -0.96
N ASP A 484 22.37 29.06 0.28
CA ASP A 484 21.45 29.04 1.41
C ASP A 484 20.59 30.29 1.37
N THR A 485 19.37 30.15 0.88
CA THR A 485 18.28 30.98 1.37
C THR A 485 17.46 30.11 2.32
N VAL A 486 18.00 29.86 3.51
CA VAL A 486 17.21 29.22 4.57
C VAL A 486 16.28 30.30 5.14
N TYR A 487 15.01 30.24 4.77
CA TYR A 487 13.96 30.93 5.50
C TYR A 487 13.59 30.05 6.70
N GLY A 488 14.24 30.24 7.85
CA GLY A 488 13.92 29.50 9.08
C GLY A 488 15.09 29.40 10.08
N THR A 489 14.80 28.86 11.27
CA THR A 489 15.82 28.57 12.29
C THR A 489 16.43 27.20 12.01
N VAL A 490 17.75 27.15 11.76
CA VAL A 490 18.50 25.89 11.65
C VAL A 490 19.36 25.72 12.88
N ASN A 491 19.11 24.67 13.65
CA ASN A 491 20.00 24.24 14.72
C ASN A 491 20.97 23.20 14.15
N LEU A 492 22.26 23.56 14.09
CA LEU A 492 23.32 22.73 13.51
C LEU A 492 24.10 22.01 14.60
N ASP A 493 24.09 20.68 14.57
CA ASP A 493 25.05 19.81 15.26
C ASP A 493 25.68 18.83 14.24
N ALA A 494 26.25 19.40 13.16
CA ALA A 494 26.71 18.64 11.99
C ALA A 494 28.16 19.00 11.62
N THR A 495 28.92 18.01 11.15
CA THR A 495 30.29 18.22 10.62
C THR A 495 30.20 18.51 9.12
N VAL A 496 30.59 19.72 8.71
CA VAL A 496 30.59 20.14 7.30
C VAL A 496 32.03 20.21 6.78
N THR A 497 32.33 19.49 5.70
CA THR A 497 33.66 19.47 5.07
C THR A 497 33.56 19.86 3.60
N GLY A 498 34.41 20.78 3.11
CA GLY A 498 34.56 21.05 1.66
C GLY A 498 34.29 22.49 1.17
N PHE A 499 34.17 23.50 2.03
CA PHE A 499 33.92 24.87 1.55
C PHE A 499 35.13 25.50 0.85
N SER A 500 34.91 26.02 -0.36
CA SER A 500 35.78 27.02 -0.98
C SER A 500 34.94 28.17 -1.53
N ASN A 501 35.16 29.37 -0.98
CA ASN A 501 34.65 30.68 -1.43
C ASN A 501 33.12 30.90 -1.39
N TYR A 502 32.62 31.58 -0.34
CA TYR A 502 31.53 32.59 -0.28
C TYR A 502 30.99 32.65 1.17
N LYS A 503 30.94 33.84 1.78
CA LYS A 503 30.48 34.07 3.17
C LYS A 503 29.20 34.91 3.18
N ARG A 504 28.05 34.27 3.44
CA ARG A 504 26.92 34.87 4.17
C ARG A 504 26.22 33.75 4.94
N VAL A 505 26.62 33.60 6.20
CA VAL A 505 25.88 32.79 7.18
C VAL A 505 24.99 33.77 7.94
N GLN A 506 23.68 33.70 7.73
CA GLN A 506 22.72 34.49 8.49
C GLN A 506 22.30 33.67 9.71
N THR A 507 22.96 33.96 10.84
CA THR A 507 22.64 33.50 12.21
C THR A 507 22.67 31.97 12.43
N VAL A 508 23.78 31.48 12.97
CA VAL A 508 23.87 30.15 13.61
C VAL A 508 23.63 30.34 15.11
N GLN A 509 22.56 29.78 15.65
CA GLN A 509 22.40 29.62 17.10
C GLN A 509 22.92 28.23 17.49
N ALA A 510 24.11 28.17 18.04
CA ALA A 510 24.60 26.98 18.74
C ALA A 510 23.98 26.97 20.15
N ALA A 511 23.40 25.85 20.57
CA ALA A 511 22.76 25.73 21.88
C ALA A 511 23.42 24.66 22.75
N THR A 512 24.06 25.09 23.83
CA THR A 512 23.97 24.40 25.13
C THR A 512 23.56 25.43 26.20
N ALA A 513 22.71 25.02 27.15
CA ALA A 513 22.08 25.94 28.13
C ALA A 513 23.05 26.68 29.05
N ALA A 514 24.33 26.27 29.12
CA ALA A 514 25.35 26.93 29.92
C ALA A 514 26.03 28.14 29.23
N GLU A 515 25.97 28.24 27.88
CA GLU A 515 26.56 29.36 27.12
C GLU A 515 25.58 30.51 26.85
N LEU A 516 24.27 30.28 27.00
CA LEU A 516 23.23 31.28 26.76
C LEU A 516 23.27 32.49 27.71
N VAL A 517 23.93 32.37 28.87
CA VAL A 517 24.07 33.49 29.84
C VAL A 517 25.29 34.38 29.53
N SER A 518 26.28 33.92 28.75
CA SER A 518 27.48 34.72 28.45
C SER A 518 27.39 35.52 27.14
N ILE A 519 26.66 35.03 26.13
CA ILE A 519 26.59 35.67 24.80
C ILE A 519 25.59 36.83 24.74
N ALA A 520 24.53 36.83 25.56
CA ALA A 520 23.49 37.86 25.54
C ALA A 520 23.98 39.28 25.88
N ASN A 521 25.22 39.45 26.37
CA ASN A 521 25.81 40.74 26.72
C ASN A 521 27.18 41.03 26.05
N ALA A 522 27.64 40.17 25.12
CA ALA A 522 28.93 40.37 24.47
C ALA A 522 28.86 41.48 23.39
N GLU A 523 29.84 42.39 23.39
CA GLU A 523 29.92 43.45 22.36
C GLU A 523 30.71 42.96 21.15
N MET A 524 30.11 43.02 19.95
CA MET A 524 30.80 42.70 18.69
C MET A 524 31.32 43.96 18.02
N TRP A 525 32.58 43.92 17.60
CA TRP A 525 33.24 45.04 16.93
C TRP A 525 33.87 44.59 15.60
N GLU A 526 33.63 45.35 14.55
CA GLU A 526 34.24 45.19 13.23
C GLU A 526 35.42 46.15 13.09
N ALA A 527 36.61 45.62 12.80
CA ALA A 527 37.79 46.42 12.53
C ALA A 527 38.06 46.49 11.02
N THR A 528 38.15 47.70 10.48
CA THR A 528 38.55 47.95 9.09
C THR A 528 39.85 48.75 9.05
N ALA A 529 40.88 48.22 8.40
CA ALA A 529 42.15 48.91 8.23
C ALA A 529 42.26 49.52 6.83
N PHE A 530 42.79 50.74 6.75
CA PHE A 530 43.08 51.43 5.49
C PHE A 530 44.56 51.82 5.42
N THR A 531 45.21 51.55 4.28
CA THR A 531 46.53 52.11 3.95
C THR A 531 46.34 53.43 3.20
N ASN A 532 47.07 54.47 3.60
CA ASN A 532 47.02 55.77 2.95
C ASN A 532 47.84 55.72 1.65
N GLY A 533 47.20 55.41 0.52
CA GLY A 533 47.83 55.41 -0.80
C GLY A 533 47.11 54.52 -1.82
N ALA A 534 46.57 55.14 -2.86
CA ALA A 534 45.90 54.59 -4.04
C ALA A 534 44.53 53.89 -3.79
N VAL A 535 43.52 54.49 -4.41
CA VAL A 535 42.11 54.07 -4.44
C VAL A 535 41.97 52.74 -5.19
N GLY A 536 41.34 51.77 -4.54
CA GLY A 536 40.64 50.67 -5.22
C GLY A 536 41.23 49.27 -5.03
N THR A 537 41.02 48.65 -3.87
CA THR A 537 40.55 47.25 -3.76
C THR A 537 40.13 46.93 -2.32
N ALA A 538 39.12 46.05 -2.19
CA ALA A 538 38.28 45.83 -1.02
C ALA A 538 39.00 45.73 0.34
N GLY A 539 38.51 46.49 1.32
CA GLY A 539 38.91 46.37 2.71
C GLY A 539 38.60 44.97 3.25
N LYS A 540 39.61 44.28 3.76
CA LYS A 540 39.44 43.03 4.51
C LYS A 540 38.98 43.36 5.92
N ARG A 541 37.94 42.67 6.39
CA ARG A 541 37.30 42.88 7.70
C ARG A 541 37.66 41.71 8.63
N SER A 542 37.96 42.03 9.89
CA SER A 542 38.17 41.02 10.95
C SER A 542 37.14 41.24 12.06
N LEU A 543 36.54 40.15 12.53
CA LEU A 543 35.58 40.15 13.63
C LEU A 543 36.32 39.96 14.95
N ILE A 544 36.08 40.85 15.91
CA ILE A 544 36.62 40.76 17.26
C ILE A 544 35.45 40.55 18.21
N VAL A 545 35.51 39.45 18.95
CA VAL A 545 34.49 39.11 19.97
C VAL A 545 35.11 39.38 21.34
N VAL A 546 34.45 40.21 22.13
CA VAL A 546 34.87 40.50 23.51
C VAL A 546 33.83 39.92 24.45
N ASP A 547 34.25 38.98 25.30
CA ASP A 547 33.38 38.41 26.32
C ASP A 547 33.21 39.37 27.53
N ASN A 548 32.23 39.07 28.39
CA ASN A 548 31.93 39.90 29.57
C ASN A 548 33.05 39.92 30.62
N ALA A 549 34.05 39.04 30.51
CA ALA A 549 35.23 39.05 31.38
C ALA A 549 36.32 40.01 30.87
N GLY A 550 36.07 40.74 29.77
CA GLY A 550 37.03 41.62 29.11
C GLY A 550 38.08 40.84 28.30
N THR A 551 37.86 39.56 28.05
CA THR A 551 38.77 38.72 27.26
C THR A 551 38.39 38.85 25.80
N ALA A 552 39.17 39.60 25.04
CA ALA A 552 39.02 39.67 23.59
C ALA A 552 39.57 38.38 22.94
N ARG A 553 38.77 37.73 22.10
CA ARG A 553 39.20 36.64 21.22
C ARG A 553 39.06 37.09 19.78
N VAL A 554 40.10 36.84 18.99
CA VAL A 554 40.10 37.05 17.53
C VAL A 554 39.88 35.70 16.90
N GLU A 555 38.67 35.43 16.42
CA GLU A 555 38.31 34.13 15.86
C GLU A 555 38.90 33.88 14.47
N THR A 556 39.51 34.89 13.85
CA THR A 556 40.21 34.72 12.58
C THR A 556 41.56 35.44 12.63
N LEU A 557 42.64 34.68 12.82
CA LEU A 557 44.02 35.15 12.60
C LEU A 557 44.19 35.41 11.09
N ALA A 558 43.82 36.61 10.65
CA ALA A 558 44.10 37.06 9.30
C ALA A 558 45.49 37.72 9.29
N THR A 559 46.49 37.00 8.79
CA THR A 559 47.73 37.63 8.34
C THR A 559 47.40 38.45 7.10
N TRP A 560 47.60 39.77 7.16
CA TRP A 560 47.30 40.66 6.04
C TRP A 560 48.58 41.06 5.33
N THR A 561 48.68 40.81 4.02
CA THR A 561 49.76 41.36 3.20
C THR A 561 49.31 42.67 2.57
N ALA A 562 49.89 43.79 3.01
CA ALA A 562 49.62 45.13 2.47
C ALA A 562 50.94 45.76 2.03
N GLY A 563 51.07 46.11 0.75
CA GLY A 563 52.31 46.70 0.22
C GLY A 563 53.55 45.79 0.33
N GLY A 564 53.38 44.46 0.44
CA GLY A 564 54.46 43.49 0.57
C GLY A 564 54.85 43.10 2.00
N TYR A 565 54.16 43.63 3.02
CA TYR A 565 54.43 43.38 4.44
C TYR A 565 53.30 42.61 5.10
N ASN A 566 53.63 41.69 6.00
CA ASN A 566 52.66 40.95 6.80
C ASN A 566 52.31 41.70 8.08
N VAL A 567 51.03 42.03 8.24
CA VAL A 567 50.47 42.60 9.46
C VAL A 567 49.75 41.50 10.24
N THR A 568 50.13 41.34 11.50
CA THR A 568 49.55 40.35 12.42
C THR A 568 48.90 41.07 13.59
N PHE A 569 47.65 40.69 13.89
CA PHE A 569 46.93 41.12 15.08
C PHE A 569 47.05 40.03 16.14
N THR A 570 47.55 40.39 17.33
CA THR A 570 47.60 39.48 18.49
C THR A 570 46.89 40.14 19.67
N VAL A 571 46.13 39.35 20.43
CA VAL A 571 45.57 39.81 21.69
C VAL A 571 46.44 39.30 22.82
N ALA A 572 46.98 40.21 23.62
CA ALA A 572 47.74 39.87 24.83
C ALA A 572 47.35 40.84 25.96
N GLY A 573 46.89 40.31 27.08
CA GLY A 573 46.52 41.10 28.27
C GLY A 573 45.38 42.11 28.04
N GLY A 574 44.34 41.72 27.27
CA GLY A 574 43.18 42.58 27.01
C GLY A 574 43.44 43.74 26.05
N LYS A 575 44.60 43.77 25.37
CA LYS A 575 44.95 44.77 24.35
C LYS A 575 45.19 44.08 23.01
N ILE A 576 44.76 44.73 21.93
CA ILE A 576 45.08 44.33 20.56
C ILE A 576 46.44 44.94 20.22
N LYS A 577 47.43 44.07 19.99
CA LYS A 577 48.74 44.44 19.47
C LYS A 577 48.76 44.21 17.96
N VAL A 578 49.22 45.21 17.23
CA VAL A 578 49.45 45.13 15.78
C VAL A 578 50.95 45.07 15.58
N SER A 579 51.45 44.06 14.89
CA SER A 579 52.86 43.93 14.50
C SER A 579 52.97 43.81 12.99
N HIS A 580 53.98 44.44 12.39
CA HIS A 580 54.32 44.29 10.99
C HIS A 580 55.79 43.92 10.82
N ASP A 581 56.15 43.29 9.71
CA ASP A 581 57.51 42.81 9.42
C ASP A 581 58.43 43.85 8.77
N SER A 582 57.95 45.07 8.48
CA SER A 582 58.80 46.16 8.00
C SER A 582 59.53 46.89 9.14
N GLY A 583 60.85 47.07 9.03
CA GLY A 583 61.66 47.81 10.01
C GLY A 583 61.45 49.34 10.01
N GLY A 584 60.39 49.86 9.38
CA GLY A 584 60.09 51.30 9.26
C GLY A 584 58.69 51.66 9.76
N ALA A 585 58.49 52.91 10.17
CA ALA A 585 57.21 53.36 10.72
C ALA A 585 56.09 53.35 9.66
N VAL A 586 55.09 52.48 9.81
CA VAL A 586 53.87 52.46 8.98
C VAL A 586 52.72 53.08 9.78
N SER A 587 52.05 54.08 9.19
CA SER A 587 50.82 54.65 9.77
C SER A 587 49.61 53.83 9.32
N LEU A 588 48.99 53.10 10.26
CA LEU A 588 47.78 52.32 10.01
C LEU A 588 46.58 53.04 10.64
N ASN A 589 45.57 53.38 9.83
CA ASN A 589 44.29 53.89 10.35
C ASN A 589 43.34 52.70 10.53
N ILE A 590 42.92 52.43 11.77
CA ILE A 590 41.96 51.37 12.11
C ILE A 590 40.66 52.03 12.53
N ALA A 591 39.59 51.80 11.77
CA ALA A 591 38.24 52.16 12.16
C ALA A 591 37.59 50.96 12.88
N LEU A 592 37.10 51.19 14.10
CA LEU A 592 36.33 50.21 14.87
C LEU A 592 34.85 50.61 14.81
N GLN A 593 34.00 49.72 14.29
CA GLN A 593 32.56 49.92 14.25
C GLN A 593 31.89 48.85 15.12
N LYS A 594 31.09 49.29 16.11
CA LYS A 594 30.27 48.38 16.91
C LYS A 594 29.14 47.84 16.03
N LEU A 595 29.08 46.52 15.89
CA LEU A 595 28.00 45.84 15.17
C LEU A 595 26.78 45.75 16.09
N LYS A 596 25.59 46.04 15.56
CA LYS A 596 24.33 45.93 16.28
C LYS A 596 23.80 44.51 16.23
#